data_AF-A0A5C4WIT2-F1
#
_entry.id   AF-A0A5C4WIT2-F1
#
_cell.length_a   1.000
_cell.length_b   1.000
_cell.length_c   1.000
_cell.angle_alpha   90.00
_cell.angle_beta   90.00
_cell.angle_gamma   90.00
#
_symmetry.space_group_name_H-M   'P 1'
#
loop_
_entity.id
_entity.type
_entity.pdbx_description
1 polymer ?
#
loop_
_entity_poly.entity_id
_entity_poly.type
_entity_poly.pdbx_seq_one_letter_code
_entity_poly.pdbx_strand_id
1 'polypeptide(L)' 'MSAVAANVAEPSTRTSEPGPRLSPELEEAIVEIARSERALDDVLHRASRLHESNIQHDPHSCLVCFTQR' A
#
# COMPACT_ATOMS: atom_id res chain seq x y z
N MET A 1 25.86 -23.65 18.56
CA MET A 1 25.19 -22.42 18.07
C MET A 1 25.57 -22.26 16.61
N SER A 2 24.70 -22.68 15.70
CA SER A 2 24.97 -22.82 14.27
C SER A 2 24.86 -21.46 13.57
N ALA A 3 25.92 -21.03 12.90
CA ALA A 3 25.93 -19.83 12.08
C ALA A 3 25.12 -20.11 10.80
N VAL A 4 23.98 -19.45 10.67
CA VAL A 4 23.16 -19.48 9.46
C VAL A 4 23.97 -18.84 8.34
N ALA A 5 24.36 -19.66 7.37
CA ALA A 5 24.98 -19.20 6.13
C ALA A 5 23.98 -18.29 5.41
N ALA A 6 24.25 -16.99 5.43
CA ALA A 6 23.56 -16.03 4.58
C ALA A 6 23.89 -16.38 3.13
N ASN A 7 22.96 -17.06 2.46
CA ASN A 7 22.96 -17.17 1.01
C ASN A 7 22.70 -15.75 0.47
N VAL A 8 23.78 -14.98 0.32
CA VAL A 8 23.76 -13.72 -0.42
C VAL A 8 23.53 -14.12 -1.86
N ALA A 9 22.26 -14.14 -2.27
CA ALA A 9 21.90 -14.24 -3.66
C ALA A 9 22.55 -13.06 -4.37
N GLU A 10 23.56 -13.36 -5.19
CA GLU A 10 24.19 -12.38 -6.06
C GLU A 10 23.10 -11.62 -6.83
N PRO A 11 23.19 -10.29 -6.94
CA PRO A 11 22.25 -9.52 -7.74
C PRO A 11 22.40 -9.96 -9.19
N SER A 12 21.50 -10.85 -9.61
CA SER A 12 21.41 -11.31 -10.99
C SER A 12 21.13 -10.08 -11.85
N THR A 13 22.16 -9.61 -12.56
CA THR A 13 22.09 -8.55 -13.56
C THR A 13 21.39 -9.08 -14.82
N ARG A 14 20.20 -9.68 -14.66
CA ARG A 14 19.29 -9.88 -15.78
C ARG A 14 18.85 -8.49 -16.19
N THR A 15 19.48 -7.95 -17.22
CA THR A 15 18.87 -6.96 -18.10
C THR A 15 17.51 -7.53 -18.51
N SER A 16 16.46 -7.10 -17.83
CA SER A 16 15.09 -7.39 -18.24
C SER A 16 14.95 -6.77 -19.61
N GLU A 17 14.75 -7.60 -20.64
CA GLU A 17 14.30 -7.06 -21.93
C GLU A 17 13.03 -6.25 -21.64
N PRO A 18 12.89 -5.04 -22.22
CA PRO A 18 11.69 -4.24 -22.02
C PRO A 18 10.51 -5.07 -22.52
N GLY A 19 9.62 -5.42 -21.58
CA GLY A 19 8.38 -6.11 -21.90
C GLY A 19 7.54 -5.31 -22.89
N PRO A 20 6.50 -5.92 -23.48
CA PRO A 20 5.62 -5.20 -24.39
C PRO A 20 5.12 -3.91 -23.74
N ARG A 21 5.27 -2.78 -24.45
CA ARG A 21 4.78 -1.49 -23.96
C ARG A 21 3.26 -1.58 -23.83
N LEU A 22 2.75 -1.09 -22.70
CA LEU A 22 1.32 -1.01 -22.46
C LEU A 22 0.71 -0.01 -23.44
N SER A 23 -0.61 -0.12 -23.68
CA SER A 23 -1.29 0.94 -24.42
C SER A 23 -1.30 2.22 -23.57
N PRO A 24 -1.24 3.42 -24.18
CA PRO A 24 -1.27 4.68 -23.43
C PRO A 24 -2.46 4.79 -22.48
N GLU A 25 -3.63 4.30 -22.90
CA GLU A 25 -4.86 4.31 -22.10
C GLU A 25 -4.73 3.42 -20.85
N LEU A 26 -4.05 2.28 -20.98
CA LEU A 26 -3.81 1.38 -19.86
C LEU A 26 -2.76 1.96 -18.89
N GLU A 27 -1.72 2.63 -19.41
CA GLU A 27 -0.75 3.32 -18.57
C GLU A 27 -1.41 4.44 -17.74
N GLU A 28 -2.27 5.24 -18.37
CA GLU A 28 -3.02 6.30 -17.70
C GLU A 28 -3.94 5.74 -16.61
N ALA A 29 -4.70 4.68 -16.92
CA ALA A 29 -5.57 4.03 -15.95
C ALA A 29 -4.78 3.47 -14.74
N ILE A 30 -3.61 2.85 -14.97
CA ILE A 30 -2.76 2.36 -13.88
C ILE A 30 -2.28 3.51 -13.00
N VAL A 31 -1.87 4.63 -13.59
CA VAL A 31 -1.44 5.82 -12.84
C VAL A 31 -2.59 6.39 -12.01
N GLU A 32 -3.81 6.44 -12.56
CA GLU A 32 -4.99 6.90 -11.85
C GLU A 32 -5.37 5.98 -10.69
N ILE A 33 -5.32 4.66 -10.89
CA ILE A 33 -5.53 3.67 -9.83
C ILE A 33 -4.51 3.87 -8.72
N ALA A 34 -3.22 3.92 -9.06
CA ALA A 34 -2.14 4.10 -8.08
C ALA A 34 -2.22 5.45 -7.33
N ARG A 35 -2.81 6.48 -7.94
CA ARG A 35 -3.09 7.75 -7.28
C ARG A 35 -4.27 7.63 -6.31
N SER A 36 -5.33 6.96 -6.72
CA SER A 36 -6.53 6.74 -5.93
C SER A 36 -6.25 5.85 -4.71
N GLU A 37 -5.46 4.80 -4.89
CA GLU A 37 -5.01 3.91 -3.81
C GLU A 37 -4.23 4.68 -2.74
N ARG A 38 -3.28 5.54 -3.13
CA ARG A 38 -2.54 6.39 -2.19
C ARG A 38 -3.43 7.35 -1.43
N ALA A 39 -4.37 7.99 -2.13
CA ALA A 39 -5.32 8.89 -1.48
C ALA A 39 -6.23 8.15 -0.48
N LEU A 40 -6.62 6.91 -0.79
CA LEU A 40 -7.38 6.07 0.12
C LEU A 40 -6.55 5.70 1.35
N ASP A 41 -5.29 5.30 1.16
CA ASP A 41 -4.40 4.93 2.25
C ASP A 41 -4.17 6.10 3.23
N ASP A 42 -4.03 7.33 2.71
CA ASP A 42 -3.94 8.55 3.52
C ASP A 42 -5.20 8.76 4.39
N VAL A 43 -6.39 8.53 3.83
CA VAL A 43 -7.67 8.66 4.55
C VAL A 43 -7.76 7.61 5.66
N LEU A 44 -7.40 6.36 5.36
CA LEU A 44 -7.40 5.27 6.33
C LEU A 44 -6.41 5.54 7.47
N HIS A 45 -5.20 5.99 7.14
CA HIS A 45 -4.19 6.34 8.14
C HIS A 45 -4.67 7.47 9.05
N ARG A 46 -5.27 8.52 8.48
CA ARG A 46 -5.84 9.63 9.26
C ARG A 46 -6.98 9.17 10.17
N ALA A 47 -7.85 8.29 9.67
CA ALA A 47 -8.94 7.73 10.46
C ALA A 47 -8.41 6.90 11.65
N SER A 48 -7.37 6.08 11.45
CA SER A 48 -6.71 5.32 12.52
C SER A 48 -6.16 6.24 13.60
N ARG A 49 -5.41 7.29 13.19
CA ARG A 49 -4.85 8.26 14.14
C ARG A 49 -5.91 9.00 14.95
N LEU A 50 -7.02 9.37 14.32
CA LEU A 50 -8.13 10.02 15.01
C LEU A 50 -8.78 9.07 16.02
N HIS A 51 -8.99 7.80 15.64
CA HIS A 51 -9.50 6.78 16.55
C HIS A 51 -8.57 6.58 17.76
N GLU A 52 -7.26 6.44 17.52
CA GLU A 52 -6.23 6.26 18.56
C GLU A 52 -6.06 7.46 19.49
N SER A 53 -6.37 8.68 19.02
CA SER A 53 -6.27 9.90 19.82
C SER A 53 -7.28 9.99 20.98
N ASN A 54 -8.15 8.99 21.13
CA ASN A 54 -9.13 8.84 22.22
C ASN A 54 -10.06 10.06 22.40
N ILE A 55 -10.26 10.81 21.32
CA ILE A 55 -11.29 11.85 21.23
C ILE A 55 -12.64 11.15 21.28
N GLN A 56 -13.57 11.63 22.12
CA GLN A 56 -14.94 11.13 22.10
C GLN A 56 -15.52 11.27 20.70
N HIS A 57 -15.85 10.14 20.07
CA HIS A 57 -16.42 10.07 18.73
C HIS A 57 -17.58 9.09 18.70
N ASP A 58 -18.52 9.31 17.79
CA ASP A 58 -19.63 8.39 17.57
C ASP A 58 -19.12 7.13 16.82
N PRO A 59 -19.23 5.91 17.39
CA PRO A 59 -18.79 4.67 16.76
C PRO A 59 -19.51 4.33 15.45
N HIS A 60 -20.68 4.91 15.18
CA HIS A 60 -21.41 4.71 13.91
C HIS A 60 -20.85 5.58 12.77
N SER A 61 -20.17 6.66 13.12
CA SER A 61 -19.52 7.58 12.17
C SER A 61 -18.02 7.32 11.99
N CYS A 62 -17.42 6.58 12.92
CA CYS A 62 -16.00 6.24 12.87
C CYS A 62 -15.75 5.06 11.94
N LEU A 63 -14.96 5.31 10.88
CA LEU A 63 -14.59 4.32 9.89
C LEU A 63 -13.96 3.06 10.53
N VAL A 64 -13.07 3.26 11.51
CA VAL A 64 -12.38 2.16 12.20
C VAL A 64 -13.35 1.32 13.03
N CYS A 65 -14.20 1.96 13.84
CA CYS A 65 -15.21 1.26 14.65
C CYS A 65 -16.23 0.52 13.79
N PHE A 66 -16.59 1.06 12.62
CA PHE A 66 -17.48 0.38 11.68
C PHE A 66 -16.85 -0.90 11.13
N THR A 67 -15.55 -0.86 10.76
CA THR A 67 -14.84 -2.04 10.23
C THR A 67 -14.57 -3.15 11.25
N GLN A 68 -14.68 -2.87 12.54
CA GLN A 68 -14.48 -3.85 13.63
C GLN A 68 -15.77 -4.56 14.07
N ARG A 69 -16.91 -4.19 13.49
CA ARG A 69 -18.21 -4.88 13.70
C ARG A 69 -18.32 -6.09 12.79
#